data_AF-A0A7G3FPJ9-F1
#
_entry.id   AF-A0A7G3FPJ9-F1
#
_cell.length_a   1.000
_cell.length_b   1.000
_cell.length_c   1.000
_cell.angle_alpha   90.00
_cell.angle_beta   90.00
_cell.angle_gamma   90.00
#
_symmetry.space_group_name_H-M   'P 1'
#
loop_
_entity.id
_entity.type
_entity.pdbx_description
1 polymer ?
#
loop_
_entity_poly.entity_id
_entity_poly.type
_entity_poly.pdbx_seq_one_letter_code
_entity_poly.pdbx_strand_id
1 'polypeptide(L)'
;MYQLVQDGILTRIGRGKFTIGAGRTYYPELTTKQTSLFKKLNTEFPFISICIWSTSVINEFMLHQPGRFYQLIEVEKDGMESLFYFLKDKNMTVYMDPSAELIRRYLIDEKEPWIVKPLVSEAPTQELNRITTITIEKMLVDIFCDPIIFSAQQGSEMDQIFKEAFDKYAVNESKMLRYASRRRKKTELDNYLNSISKYRQQ
;
A
#
# COMPACT_ATOMS: atom_id res chain seq x y z
N MET A 1 31.62 -3.59 8.24
CA MET A 1 30.20 -3.76 7.83
C MET A 1 29.23 -3.20 8.87
N TYR A 2 29.35 -3.55 10.16
CA TYR A 2 28.52 -2.98 11.24
C TYR A 2 28.66 -1.45 11.37
N GLN A 3 29.88 -0.91 11.20
CA GLN A 3 30.15 0.53 11.20
C GLN A 3 29.43 1.29 10.07
N LEU A 4 29.40 0.72 8.86
CA LEU A 4 28.75 1.34 7.68
C LEU A 4 27.22 1.39 7.77
N VAL A 5 26.62 0.52 8.59
CA VAL A 5 25.18 0.56 8.92
C VAL A 5 24.90 1.67 9.94
N GLN A 6 25.80 1.88 10.90
CA GLN A 6 25.73 2.99 11.87
C GLN A 6 25.92 4.35 11.21
N ASP A 7 26.79 4.42 10.19
CA ASP A 7 27.11 5.66 9.46
C ASP A 7 26.06 6.02 8.38
N GLY A 8 24.96 5.26 8.26
CA GLY A 8 23.87 5.54 7.31
C GLY A 8 24.19 5.26 5.83
N ILE A 9 25.34 4.65 5.55
CA ILE A 9 25.82 4.31 4.20
C ILE A 9 25.17 3.01 3.69
N LEU A 10 24.88 2.09 4.60
CA LEU A 10 24.23 0.81 4.30
C LEU A 10 22.91 0.67 5.07
N THR A 11 21.80 0.57 4.33
CA THR A 11 20.50 0.26 4.94
C THR A 11 20.27 -1.25 4.89
N ARG A 12 20.00 -1.85 6.06
CA ARG A 12 19.72 -3.29 6.13
C ARG A 12 18.31 -3.57 5.60
N ILE A 13 18.23 -4.15 4.40
CA ILE A 13 16.97 -4.52 3.74
C ILE A 13 16.61 -6.01 3.96
N GLY A 14 17.35 -6.76 4.77
CA GLY A 14 17.00 -8.16 5.07
C GLY A 14 18.03 -8.90 5.92
N ARG A 15 17.82 -10.21 6.13
CA ARG A 15 18.85 -11.08 6.71
C ARG A 15 19.99 -11.22 5.68
N GLY A 16 21.15 -10.64 6.00
CA GLY A 16 22.34 -10.70 5.14
C GLY A 16 22.33 -9.82 3.89
N LYS A 17 21.27 -9.02 3.67
CA LYS A 17 21.15 -8.12 2.50
C LYS A 17 21.19 -6.66 2.92
N PHE A 18 22.07 -5.90 2.27
CA PHE A 18 22.29 -4.48 2.50
C PHE A 18 22.20 -3.76 1.16
N THR A 19 21.57 -2.59 1.13
CA THR A 19 21.62 -1.72 -0.05
C THR A 19 22.64 -0.62 0.19
N ILE A 20 23.36 -0.24 -0.87
CA ILE A 20 24.34 0.87 -0.86
C ILE A 20 23.56 2.15 -1.12
N GLY A 21 23.52 3.04 -0.13
CA GLY A 21 22.82 4.32 -0.20
C GLY A 21 21.85 4.57 0.96
N ALA A 22 21.62 5.86 1.21
CA ALA A 22 20.73 6.40 2.23
C ALA A 22 19.24 6.33 1.80
N GLY A 23 18.78 5.16 1.34
CA GLY A 23 17.36 4.95 1.07
C GLY A 23 16.58 5.21 2.36
N ARG A 24 15.74 6.24 2.36
CA ARG A 24 14.98 6.62 3.57
C ARG A 24 13.97 5.52 3.89
N THR A 25 13.57 5.43 5.16
CA THR A 25 12.40 4.63 5.52
C THR A 25 11.15 5.41 5.08
N TYR A 26 10.25 4.72 4.36
CA TYR A 26 9.01 5.32 3.88
C TYR A 26 7.95 5.37 4.99
N TYR A 27 7.41 6.56 5.21
CA TYR A 27 6.33 6.79 6.17
C TYR A 27 5.18 7.53 5.46
N PRO A 28 4.03 6.87 5.21
CA PRO A 28 2.91 7.52 4.55
C PRO A 28 2.28 8.58 5.47
N GLU A 29 1.80 9.66 4.86
CA GLU A 29 1.02 10.67 5.56
C GLU A 29 -0.33 10.10 6.04
N LEU A 30 -0.69 10.42 7.29
CA LEU A 30 -1.96 10.05 7.89
C LEU A 30 -2.78 11.29 8.20
N THR A 31 -4.01 11.31 7.69
CA THR A 31 -4.96 12.40 7.95
C THR A 31 -5.64 12.21 9.31
N THR A 32 -6.10 13.32 9.90
CA THR A 32 -6.87 13.28 11.15
C THR A 32 -8.14 12.43 11.02
N LYS A 33 -8.75 12.41 9.82
CA LYS A 33 -9.92 11.58 9.49
C LYS A 33 -9.59 10.09 9.60
N GLN A 34 -8.48 9.65 9.01
CA GLN A 34 -8.00 8.26 9.12
C GLN A 34 -7.65 7.90 10.56
N THR A 35 -6.92 8.75 11.28
CA THR A 35 -6.55 8.51 12.68
C THR A 35 -7.79 8.37 13.58
N SER A 36 -8.79 9.24 13.43
CA SER A 36 -10.03 9.18 14.19
C SER A 36 -10.82 7.91 13.89
N LEU A 37 -10.94 7.55 12.60
CA LEU A 37 -11.67 6.37 12.19
C LEU A 37 -11.01 5.08 12.68
N PHE A 38 -9.69 4.96 12.51
CA PHE A 38 -8.95 3.78 12.96
C PHE A 38 -9.11 3.55 14.47
N LYS A 39 -9.04 4.61 15.29
CA LYS A 39 -9.26 4.48 16.74
C LYS A 39 -10.65 3.93 17.09
N LYS A 40 -11.69 4.38 16.38
CA LYS A 40 -13.06 3.85 16.55
C LYS A 40 -13.12 2.38 16.15
N LEU A 41 -12.59 2.05 14.98
CA LEU A 41 -12.56 0.68 14.48
C LEU A 41 -11.79 -0.27 15.41
N ASN A 42 -10.64 0.15 15.92
CA ASN A 42 -9.82 -0.67 16.82
C ASN A 42 -10.47 -0.84 18.22
N THR A 43 -11.40 0.04 18.59
CA THR A 43 -12.17 -0.09 19.84
C THR A 43 -13.30 -1.11 19.67
N GLU A 44 -13.99 -1.07 18.53
CA GLU A 44 -15.13 -1.95 18.22
C GLU A 44 -14.69 -3.35 17.77
N PHE A 45 -13.55 -3.44 17.08
CA PHE A 45 -12.99 -4.67 16.52
C PHE A 45 -11.57 -4.94 17.05
N PRO A 46 -11.39 -5.12 18.37
CA PRO A 46 -10.07 -5.17 19.01
C PRO A 46 -9.22 -6.39 18.61
N PHE A 47 -9.84 -7.43 18.03
CA PHE A 47 -9.17 -8.67 17.65
C PHE A 47 -8.97 -8.83 16.15
N ILE A 48 -9.36 -7.82 15.35
CA ILE A 48 -9.29 -7.89 13.90
C ILE A 48 -8.13 -7.02 13.41
N SER A 49 -7.26 -7.57 12.58
CA SER A 49 -6.19 -6.79 11.95
C SER A 49 -6.78 -5.81 10.93
N ILE A 50 -6.50 -4.53 11.12
CA ILE A 50 -6.94 -3.44 10.25
C ILE A 50 -5.72 -2.68 9.74
N CYS A 51 -5.70 -2.30 8.47
CA CYS A 51 -4.73 -1.41 7.86
C CYS A 51 -5.48 -0.26 7.16
N ILE A 52 -5.09 0.99 7.44
CA ILE A 52 -5.74 2.17 6.87
C ILE A 52 -4.74 3.04 6.12
N TRP A 53 -5.09 3.48 4.91
CA TRP A 53 -4.24 4.36 4.10
C TRP A 53 -5.06 5.03 2.98
N SER A 54 -4.44 5.94 2.22
CA SER A 54 -5.06 6.59 1.07
C SER A 54 -4.21 6.42 -0.17
N THR A 55 -4.82 6.30 -1.35
CA THR A 55 -4.07 6.26 -2.61
C THR A 55 -3.36 7.58 -2.93
N SER A 56 -3.70 8.68 -2.24
CA SER A 56 -2.99 9.96 -2.36
C SER A 56 -1.51 9.89 -1.98
N VAL A 57 -1.12 8.93 -1.12
CA VAL A 57 0.29 8.73 -0.74
C VAL A 57 1.16 8.27 -1.92
N ILE A 58 0.54 7.81 -3.01
CA ILE A 58 1.24 7.38 -4.22
C ILE A 58 1.73 8.61 -5.02
N ASN A 59 1.15 9.79 -4.81
CA ASN A 59 1.39 10.99 -5.62
C ASN A 59 2.85 11.44 -5.65
N GLU A 60 3.64 11.18 -4.60
CA GLU A 60 5.06 11.55 -4.57
C GLU A 60 5.93 10.76 -5.56
N PHE A 61 5.39 9.66 -6.08
CA PHE A 61 6.04 8.77 -7.06
C PHE A 61 5.49 8.94 -8.47
N MET A 62 4.39 9.68 -8.64
CA MET A 62 3.69 9.84 -9.92
C MET A 62 4.19 11.06 -10.67
N LEU A 63 4.18 10.97 -12.00
CA LEU A 63 4.37 12.14 -12.86
C LEU A 63 3.02 12.85 -13.09
N HIS A 64 1.95 12.07 -13.28
CA HIS A 64 0.61 12.57 -13.51
C HIS A 64 -0.32 12.21 -12.35
N GLN A 65 -0.54 13.17 -11.46
CA GLN A 65 -1.37 12.95 -10.27
C GLN A 65 -2.87 12.94 -10.63
N PRO A 66 -3.63 11.93 -10.20
CA PRO A 66 -5.06 11.90 -10.43
C PRO A 66 -5.77 12.94 -9.55
N GLY A 67 -6.89 13.48 -10.02
CA GLY A 67 -7.73 14.38 -9.21
C GLY A 67 -8.66 13.66 -8.21
N ARG A 68 -8.51 12.33 -8.05
CA ARG A 68 -9.37 11.48 -7.21
C ARG A 68 -8.53 10.46 -6.48
N PHE A 69 -8.86 10.25 -5.20
CA PHE A 69 -8.15 9.33 -4.33
C PHE A 69 -9.15 8.44 -3.61
N TYR A 70 -8.70 7.27 -3.16
CA TYR A 70 -9.50 6.37 -2.36
C TYR A 70 -8.94 6.31 -0.95
N GLN A 71 -9.85 6.22 0.02
CA GLN A 71 -9.51 5.96 1.41
C GLN A 71 -9.70 4.47 1.66
N LEU A 72 -8.62 3.73 1.84
CA LEU A 72 -8.61 2.27 1.90
C LEU A 72 -8.60 1.81 3.35
N ILE A 73 -9.52 0.90 3.67
CA ILE A 73 -9.55 0.14 4.93
C ILE A 73 -9.42 -1.31 4.55
N GLU A 74 -8.27 -1.90 4.86
CA GLU A 74 -8.03 -3.31 4.64
C GLU A 74 -8.23 -4.06 5.95
N VAL A 75 -9.02 -5.13 5.92
CA VAL A 75 -9.39 -5.89 7.11
C VAL A 75 -9.41 -7.38 6.78
N GLU A 76 -9.12 -8.23 7.76
CA GLU A 76 -9.23 -9.69 7.59
C GLU A 76 -10.61 -10.07 7.01
N LYS A 77 -10.64 -11.08 6.14
CA LYS A 77 -11.86 -11.45 5.39
C LYS A 77 -13.06 -11.67 6.29
N ASP A 78 -12.84 -12.33 7.42
CA ASP A 78 -13.90 -12.68 8.39
C ASP A 78 -14.51 -11.43 9.05
N GLY A 79 -13.76 -10.34 9.14
CA GLY A 79 -14.20 -9.06 9.70
C GLY A 79 -14.75 -8.06 8.67
N MET A 80 -14.62 -8.36 7.38
CA MET A 80 -14.85 -7.39 6.30
C MET A 80 -16.29 -6.91 6.23
N GLU A 81 -17.25 -7.83 6.28
CA GLU A 81 -18.68 -7.53 6.20
C GLU A 81 -19.16 -6.76 7.43
N SER A 82 -18.75 -7.21 8.63
CA SER A 82 -19.07 -6.54 9.89
C SER A 82 -18.56 -5.10 9.94
N LEU A 83 -17.30 -4.88 9.54
CA LEU A 83 -16.71 -3.55 9.46
C LEU A 83 -17.43 -2.68 8.43
N PHE A 84 -17.77 -3.24 7.27
CA PHE A 84 -18.48 -2.50 6.22
C PHE A 84 -19.85 -2.00 6.70
N TYR A 85 -20.67 -2.86 7.31
CA TYR A 85 -21.98 -2.45 7.80
C TYR A 85 -21.88 -1.49 8.98
N PHE A 86 -20.91 -1.67 9.88
CA PHE A 86 -20.64 -0.69 10.95
C PHE A 86 -20.37 0.72 10.40
N LEU A 87 -19.62 0.83 9.30
CA LEU A 87 -19.37 2.12 8.64
C LEU A 87 -20.63 2.66 7.95
N LYS A 88 -21.43 1.79 7.32
CA LYS A 88 -22.71 2.15 6.71
C LYS A 88 -23.70 2.71 7.73
N ASP A 89 -23.80 2.09 8.90
CA ASP A 89 -24.68 2.52 10.00
C ASP A 89 -24.28 3.89 10.57
N LYS A 90 -23.03 4.31 10.34
CA LYS A 90 -22.56 5.67 10.65
C LYS A 90 -22.74 6.66 9.50
N ASN A 91 -23.57 6.33 8.51
CA ASN A 91 -23.86 7.12 7.32
C ASN A 91 -22.61 7.49 6.51
N MET A 92 -21.57 6.64 6.56
CA MET A 92 -20.35 6.89 5.78
C MET A 92 -20.53 6.41 4.34
N THR A 93 -20.05 7.22 3.38
CA THR A 93 -19.91 6.81 1.99
C THR A 93 -18.79 5.78 1.86
N VAL A 94 -19.16 4.52 2.00
CA VAL A 94 -18.27 3.36 1.97
C VAL A 94 -18.72 2.32 0.94
N TYR A 95 -17.75 1.68 0.30
CA TYR A 95 -17.96 0.61 -0.68
C TYR A 95 -17.13 -0.61 -0.29
N MET A 96 -17.70 -1.80 -0.43
CA MET A 96 -17.00 -3.06 -0.18
C MET A 96 -16.48 -3.61 -1.50
N ASP A 97 -15.15 -3.72 -1.62
CA ASP A 97 -14.41 -4.26 -2.77
C ASP A 97 -15.08 -4.01 -4.14
N PRO A 98 -15.23 -2.74 -4.55
CA PRO A 98 -16.08 -2.36 -5.67
C PRO A 98 -15.53 -2.87 -7.00
N SER A 99 -16.43 -3.33 -7.88
CA SER A 99 -16.07 -3.69 -9.26
C SER A 99 -15.74 -2.45 -10.10
N ALA A 100 -15.04 -2.65 -11.22
CA ALA A 100 -14.74 -1.56 -12.14
C ALA A 100 -15.99 -0.84 -12.67
N GLU A 101 -17.11 -1.56 -12.84
CA GLU A 101 -18.39 -0.97 -13.21
C GLU A 101 -18.97 -0.09 -12.10
N LEU A 102 -18.90 -0.55 -10.84
CA LEU A 102 -19.37 0.21 -9.69
C LEU A 102 -18.57 1.50 -9.52
N ILE A 103 -17.24 1.42 -9.65
CA ILE A 103 -16.35 2.58 -9.60
C ILE A 103 -16.76 3.60 -10.68
N ARG A 104 -16.90 3.15 -11.94
CA ARG A 104 -17.28 4.02 -13.06
C ARG A 104 -18.68 4.61 -12.93
N ARG A 105 -19.63 3.97 -12.26
CA ARG A 105 -21.01 4.48 -12.17
C ARG A 105 -21.27 5.33 -10.95
N TYR A 106 -20.61 5.02 -9.82
CA TYR A 106 -21.02 5.55 -8.52
C TYR A 106 -19.92 6.26 -7.75
N LEU A 107 -18.65 6.11 -8.14
CA LEU A 107 -17.52 6.78 -7.47
C LEU A 107 -16.98 7.95 -8.29
N ILE A 108 -17.62 8.32 -9.40
CA ILE A 108 -17.18 9.45 -10.23
C ILE A 108 -17.37 10.79 -9.50
N ASP A 109 -18.45 10.94 -8.75
CA ASP A 109 -18.77 12.24 -8.11
C ASP A 109 -18.17 12.40 -6.71
N GLU A 110 -17.61 11.33 -6.14
CA GLU A 110 -17.01 11.31 -4.82
C GLU A 110 -15.49 11.50 -4.90
N LYS A 111 -14.97 12.53 -4.21
CA LYS A 111 -13.52 12.86 -4.28
C LYS A 111 -12.64 11.87 -3.51
N GLU A 112 -13.13 11.37 -2.38
CA GLU A 112 -12.38 10.49 -1.46
C GLU A 112 -13.27 9.43 -0.78
N PRO A 113 -13.91 8.52 -1.54
CA PRO A 113 -14.77 7.50 -0.96
C PRO A 113 -13.95 6.50 -0.13
N TRP A 114 -14.59 5.93 0.90
CA TRP A 114 -14.01 4.83 1.65
C TRP A 114 -14.23 3.52 0.93
N ILE A 115 -13.17 2.71 0.84
CA ILE A 115 -13.24 1.38 0.25
C ILE A 115 -12.72 0.38 1.28
N VAL A 116 -13.57 -0.59 1.62
CA VAL A 116 -13.21 -1.73 2.47
C VAL A 116 -12.74 -2.87 1.58
N LYS A 117 -11.53 -3.38 1.82
CA LYS A 117 -10.91 -4.47 1.06
C LYS A 117 -10.40 -5.57 1.99
N PRO A 118 -10.22 -6.81 1.48
CA PRO A 118 -9.58 -7.86 2.25
C PRO A 118 -8.09 -7.55 2.46
N LEU A 119 -7.64 -7.60 3.72
CA LEU A 119 -6.22 -7.61 4.08
C LEU A 119 -5.67 -9.02 3.79
N VAL A 120 -4.88 -9.12 2.72
CA VAL A 120 -4.23 -10.38 2.33
C VAL A 120 -3.28 -10.83 3.44
N SER A 121 -3.24 -12.13 3.73
CA SER A 121 -2.38 -12.68 4.78
C SER A 121 -0.90 -12.34 4.57
N GLU A 122 -0.19 -12.10 5.68
CA GLU A 122 1.21 -11.65 5.70
C GLU A 122 1.49 -10.37 4.90
N ALA A 123 0.45 -9.57 4.63
CA ALA A 123 0.60 -8.23 4.09
C ALA A 123 1.56 -7.42 4.98
N PRO A 124 2.62 -6.82 4.39
CA PRO A 124 3.51 -6.00 5.17
C PRO A 124 2.81 -4.69 5.50
N THR A 125 2.61 -4.46 6.79
CA THR A 125 2.08 -3.21 7.36
C THR A 125 3.13 -2.60 8.28
N GLN A 126 2.93 -1.34 8.63
CA GLN A 126 3.71 -0.63 9.63
C GLN A 126 2.81 0.11 10.61
N GLU A 127 3.29 0.35 11.82
CA GLU A 127 2.57 1.12 12.82
C GLU A 127 3.16 2.53 12.90
N LEU A 128 2.31 3.54 12.70
CA LEU A 128 2.64 4.95 12.88
C LEU A 128 1.66 5.57 13.87
N ASN A 129 2.17 6.10 14.98
CA ASN A 129 1.35 6.70 16.04
C ASN A 129 0.19 5.79 16.51
N ARG A 130 0.46 4.49 16.68
CA ARG A 130 -0.52 3.44 17.01
C ARG A 130 -1.60 3.20 15.95
N ILE A 131 -1.34 3.62 14.71
CA ILE A 131 -2.19 3.40 13.54
C ILE A 131 -1.47 2.44 12.61
N THR A 132 -2.10 1.30 12.31
CA THR A 132 -1.58 0.35 11.32
C THR A 132 -1.87 0.87 9.91
N THR A 133 -0.81 1.08 9.14
CA THR A 133 -0.86 1.63 7.78
C THR A 133 0.09 0.88 6.83
N ILE A 134 0.12 1.31 5.57
CA ILE A 134 0.79 0.63 4.47
C ILE A 134 2.32 0.81 4.48
N THR A 135 3.08 -0.23 4.11
CA THR A 135 4.50 -0.09 3.76
C THR A 135 4.69 0.12 2.26
N ILE A 136 5.85 0.67 1.86
CA ILE A 136 6.15 0.86 0.44
C ILE A 136 6.12 -0.45 -0.35
N GLU A 137 6.59 -1.55 0.23
CA GLU A 137 6.57 -2.86 -0.45
C GLU A 137 5.14 -3.36 -0.68
N LYS A 138 4.23 -3.15 0.27
CA LYS A 138 2.82 -3.49 0.10
C LYS A 138 2.17 -2.63 -0.97
N MET A 139 2.41 -1.32 -0.94
CA MET A 139 1.87 -0.37 -1.90
C MET A 139 2.24 -0.73 -3.34
N LEU A 140 3.52 -0.99 -3.61
CA LEU A 140 3.99 -1.38 -4.95
C LEU A 140 3.33 -2.69 -5.43
N VAL A 141 3.22 -3.69 -4.55
CA VAL A 141 2.56 -4.96 -4.89
C VAL A 141 1.07 -4.79 -5.13
N ASP A 142 0.40 -3.96 -4.33
CA ASP A 142 -1.03 -3.70 -4.46
C ASP A 142 -1.34 -3.02 -5.80
N ILE A 143 -0.55 -2.00 -6.17
CA ILE A 143 -0.65 -1.31 -7.47
C ILE A 143 -0.49 -2.32 -8.63
N PHE A 144 0.51 -3.20 -8.53
CA PHE A 144 0.77 -4.23 -9.55
C PHE A 144 -0.36 -5.27 -9.65
N CYS A 145 -0.99 -5.62 -8.53
CA CYS A 145 -1.95 -6.72 -8.48
C CYS A 145 -3.41 -6.31 -8.72
N ASP A 146 -3.77 -5.05 -8.52
CA ASP A 146 -5.16 -4.58 -8.56
C ASP A 146 -5.35 -3.40 -9.54
N PRO A 147 -5.46 -3.68 -10.85
CA PRO A 147 -5.63 -2.63 -11.86
C PRO A 147 -7.00 -1.96 -11.81
N ILE A 148 -7.94 -2.46 -10.99
CA ILE A 148 -9.27 -1.87 -10.84
C ILE A 148 -9.19 -0.67 -9.90
N ILE A 149 -8.66 -0.89 -8.69
CA ILE A 149 -8.48 0.17 -7.69
C ILE A 149 -7.37 1.13 -8.13
N PHE A 150 -6.26 0.59 -8.65
CA PHE A 150 -5.09 1.39 -9.02
C PHE A 150 -5.03 1.67 -10.53
N SER A 151 -6.19 1.84 -11.17
CA SER A 151 -6.29 2.10 -12.62
C SER A 151 -5.51 3.33 -13.06
N ALA A 152 -5.49 4.39 -12.24
CA ALA A 152 -4.73 5.62 -12.52
C ALA A 152 -3.20 5.44 -12.40
N GLN A 153 -2.76 4.36 -11.76
CA GLN A 153 -1.34 4.03 -11.57
C GLN A 153 -0.84 2.99 -12.58
N GLN A 154 -1.66 2.52 -13.53
CA GLN A 154 -1.25 1.51 -14.51
C GLN A 154 -0.49 2.12 -15.69
N GLY A 155 0.13 1.27 -16.51
CA GLY A 155 0.88 1.69 -17.70
C GLY A 155 2.21 2.34 -17.33
N SER A 156 2.59 3.41 -18.03
CA SER A 156 3.87 4.12 -17.80
C SER A 156 3.97 4.76 -16.42
N GLU A 157 2.84 5.12 -15.80
CA GLU A 157 2.84 5.61 -14.42
C GLU A 157 3.31 4.53 -13.45
N MET A 158 3.00 3.25 -13.70
CA MET A 158 3.46 2.17 -12.82
C MET A 158 4.99 2.07 -12.85
N ASP A 159 5.59 2.14 -14.03
CA ASP A 159 7.04 2.10 -14.21
C ASP A 159 7.72 3.27 -13.49
N GLN A 160 7.14 4.46 -13.63
CA GLN A 160 7.60 5.67 -12.94
C GLN A 160 7.48 5.54 -11.42
N ILE A 161 6.34 5.03 -10.91
CA ILE A 161 6.11 4.84 -9.47
C ILE A 161 7.14 3.89 -8.87
N PHE A 162 7.36 2.74 -9.52
CA PHE A 162 8.35 1.78 -9.07
C PHE A 162 9.75 2.38 -9.08
N LYS A 163 10.14 3.04 -10.18
CA LYS A 163 11.46 3.68 -10.28
C LYS A 163 11.69 4.71 -9.17
N GLU A 164 10.75 5.64 -8.98
CA GLU A 164 10.86 6.67 -7.93
C GLU A 164 10.90 6.06 -6.53
N ALA A 165 10.13 5.00 -6.28
CA ALA A 165 10.14 4.30 -5.00
C ALA A 165 11.51 3.67 -4.69
N PHE A 166 12.11 2.99 -5.67
CA PHE A 166 13.44 2.39 -5.54
C PHE A 166 14.56 3.44 -5.45
N ASP A 167 14.41 4.57 -6.14
CA ASP A 167 15.40 5.67 -6.12
C ASP A 167 15.37 6.44 -4.80
N LYS A 168 14.19 6.66 -4.20
CA LYS A 168 14.01 7.48 -2.98
C LYS A 168 14.13 6.70 -1.67
N TYR A 169 13.68 5.44 -1.64
CA TYR A 169 13.45 4.70 -0.40
C TYR A 169 14.15 3.34 -0.38
N ALA A 170 14.44 2.85 0.82
CA ALA A 170 14.96 1.50 1.00
C ALA A 170 13.82 0.47 0.87
N VAL A 171 13.60 -0.01 -0.36
CA VAL A 171 12.58 -1.03 -0.67
C VAL A 171 13.11 -2.45 -0.43
N ASN A 172 12.42 -3.25 0.39
CA ASN A 172 12.79 -4.64 0.62
C ASN A 172 12.18 -5.58 -0.44
N GLU A 173 12.90 -5.86 -1.52
CA GLU A 173 12.46 -6.78 -2.58
C GLU A 173 12.06 -8.17 -2.05
N SER A 174 12.77 -8.70 -1.06
CA SER A 174 12.45 -10.04 -0.53
C SER A 174 11.10 -10.06 0.21
N LYS A 175 10.80 -8.99 0.95
CA LYS A 175 9.48 -8.78 1.59
C LYS A 175 8.39 -8.57 0.55
N MET A 176 8.68 -7.79 -0.49
CA MET A 176 7.78 -7.51 -1.61
C MET A 176 7.41 -8.79 -2.38
N LEU A 177 8.39 -9.59 -2.79
CA LEU A 177 8.18 -10.86 -3.51
C LEU A 177 7.47 -11.91 -2.63
N ARG A 178 7.75 -11.92 -1.32
CA ARG A 178 6.99 -12.76 -0.37
C ARG A 178 5.52 -12.34 -0.35
N TYR A 179 5.23 -11.05 -0.27
CA TYR A 179 3.84 -10.57 -0.29
C TYR A 179 3.14 -10.86 -1.63
N ALA A 180 3.81 -10.61 -2.76
CA ALA A 180 3.30 -10.94 -4.09
C ALA A 180 2.97 -12.44 -4.25
N SER A 181 3.71 -13.33 -3.56
CA SER A 181 3.38 -14.77 -3.54
C SER A 181 2.02 -15.06 -2.91
N ARG A 182 1.62 -14.34 -1.85
CA ARG A 182 0.31 -14.46 -1.22
C ARG A 182 -0.82 -13.98 -2.14
N ARG A 183 -0.50 -13.06 -3.05
CA ARG A 183 -1.37 -12.62 -4.14
C ARG A 183 -1.27 -13.46 -5.43
N ARG A 184 -0.48 -14.54 -5.44
CA ARG A 184 -0.23 -15.40 -6.63
C ARG A 184 0.35 -14.63 -7.82
N LYS A 185 1.18 -13.62 -7.54
CA LYS A 185 1.80 -12.73 -8.53
C LYS A 185 3.32 -12.62 -8.40
N LYS A 186 3.95 -13.55 -7.68
CA LYS A 186 5.40 -13.51 -7.42
C LYS A 186 6.21 -13.55 -8.71
N THR A 187 5.94 -14.51 -9.59
CA THR A 187 6.71 -14.70 -10.83
C THR A 187 6.51 -13.53 -11.78
N GLU A 188 5.27 -13.06 -11.95
CA GLU A 188 4.99 -11.91 -12.81
C GLU A 188 5.61 -10.63 -12.27
N LEU A 189 5.56 -10.40 -10.96
CA LEU A 189 6.21 -9.25 -10.35
C LEU A 189 7.73 -9.33 -10.49
N ASP A 190 8.33 -10.51 -10.29
CA ASP A 190 9.78 -10.68 -10.45
C ASP A 190 10.24 -10.38 -11.88
N ASN A 191 9.50 -10.88 -12.87
CA ASN A 191 9.74 -10.57 -14.29
C ASN A 191 9.56 -9.09 -14.60
N TYR A 192 8.52 -8.46 -14.04
CA TYR A 192 8.29 -7.02 -14.19
C TYR A 192 9.44 -6.21 -13.62
N LEU A 193 9.91 -6.52 -12.41
CA LEU A 193 11.06 -5.86 -11.78
C LEU A 193 12.33 -6.02 -12.63
N ASN A 194 12.57 -7.22 -13.19
CA ASN A 194 13.68 -7.44 -14.12
C ASN A 194 13.60 -6.57 -15.38
N SER A 195 12.39 -6.24 -15.85
CA SER A 195 12.20 -5.46 -17.07
C SER A 195 12.39 -3.95 -16.86
N ILE A 196 12.08 -3.43 -15.67
CA ILE A 196 12.19 -2.00 -15.35
C ILE A 196 13.50 -1.65 -14.64
N SER A 197 14.14 -2.63 -13.99
CA SER A 197 15.36 -2.43 -13.23
C SER A 197 16.58 -2.44 -14.14
N LYS A 198 17.23 -1.27 -14.29
CA LYS A 198 18.62 -1.18 -14.77
C LYS A 198 19.64 -1.68 -13.72
N TYR A 199 19.19 -2.07 -12.52
CA TYR A 199 20.01 -2.21 -11.31
C TYR A 199 19.95 -3.60 -10.65
N ARG A 200 19.33 -4.61 -11.27
CA ARG A 200 19.58 -6.01 -10.92
C ARG A 200 20.95 -6.42 -11.46
N GLN A 201 22.01 -5.88 -10.87
CA GLN A 201 23.29 -6.55 -10.90
C GLN A 201 23.19 -7.74 -9.92
N GLN A 202 23.57 -8.90 -10.45
CA GLN A 202 23.64 -10.20 -9.80
C GLN A 202 24.38 -10.14 -8.46
#